data_AF-A0AAP5V536-F1
#
_entry.id   AF-A0AAP5V536-F1
#
_cell.length_a   1.000
_cell.length_b   1.000
_cell.length_c   1.000
_cell.angle_alpha   90.00
_cell.angle_beta   90.00
_cell.angle_gamma   90.00
#
_symmetry.space_group_name_H-M   'P 1'
#
loop_
_entity.id
_entity.type
_entity.pdbx_description
1 polymer ?
#
loop_
_entity_poly.entity_id
_entity_poly.type
_entity_poly.pdbx_seq_one_letter_code
_entity_poly.pdbx_strand_id
1 'polypeptide(L)'
;MMARVKKLNRVLTVSDERVSGYLRDGYDQIDETGNILKRATGGRTVPVSEHNKALDKIEALEEELKAAQKALEKAQKELKTKKDSKKE
;
A
#
# COMPACT_ATOMS: atom_id res chain seq x y z
N MET A 1 -22.59 8.64 4.95
CA MET A 1 -21.40 9.52 4.87
C MET A 1 -21.09 9.78 3.40
N MET A 2 -20.45 10.91 3.08
CA MET A 2 -20.15 11.32 1.71
C MET A 2 -18.65 11.20 1.48
N ALA A 3 -18.27 10.68 0.32
CA ALA A 3 -16.89 10.53 -0.12
C ALA A 3 -16.64 11.35 -1.38
N ARG A 4 -15.41 11.81 -1.56
CA ARG A 4 -14.98 12.46 -2.81
C ARG A 4 -14.22 11.47 -3.67
N VAL A 5 -14.57 11.42 -4.95
CA VAL A 5 -13.91 10.59 -5.95
C VAL A 5 -13.42 11.44 -7.11
N LYS A 6 -12.25 11.12 -7.67
CA LYS A 6 -11.58 11.91 -8.71
C LYS A 6 -11.13 11.04 -9.88
N LYS A 7 -11.39 11.50 -11.09
CA LYS A 7 -10.83 10.96 -12.33
C LYS A 7 -10.37 12.12 -13.19
N LEU A 8 -9.06 12.24 -13.43
CA LEU A 8 -8.45 13.38 -14.14
C LEU A 8 -8.84 14.71 -13.46
N ASN A 9 -9.47 15.62 -14.21
CA ASN A 9 -9.98 16.92 -13.74
C ASN A 9 -11.39 16.84 -13.13
N ARG A 10 -12.03 15.68 -13.14
CA ARG A 10 -13.39 15.50 -12.62
C ARG A 10 -13.36 15.04 -11.18
N VAL A 11 -13.99 15.81 -10.28
CA VAL A 11 -14.20 15.47 -8.86
C VAL A 11 -15.69 15.39 -8.60
N LEU A 12 -16.14 14.32 -7.94
CA LEU A 12 -17.53 14.09 -7.57
C LEU A 12 -17.63 13.82 -6.07
N THR A 13 -18.66 14.37 -5.44
CA THR A 13 -19.08 13.99 -4.09
C THR A 13 -20.18 12.95 -4.22
N VAL A 14 -19.96 11.76 -3.68
CA VAL A 14 -20.84 10.59 -3.82
C VAL A 14 -21.10 9.96 -2.46
N SER A 15 -22.18 9.19 -2.34
CA SER A 15 -22.37 8.37 -1.13
C SER A 15 -21.33 7.27 -1.04
N ASP A 16 -20.92 6.90 0.16
CA ASP A 16 -19.90 5.87 0.41
C ASP A 16 -20.23 4.53 -0.27
N GLU A 17 -21.51 4.16 -0.31
CA GLU A 17 -22.00 2.94 -0.97
C GLU A 17 -21.65 2.89 -2.47
N ARG A 18 -21.61 4.06 -3.12
CA ARG A 18 -21.33 4.18 -4.56
C ARG A 18 -19.85 4.22 -4.88
N VAL A 19 -18.99 4.46 -3.90
CA VAL A 19 -17.53 4.55 -4.10
C VAL A 19 -17.00 3.32 -4.83
N SER A 20 -17.45 2.12 -4.46
CA SER A 20 -17.04 0.87 -5.10
C SER A 20 -17.34 0.80 -6.60
N GLY A 21 -18.43 1.43 -7.05
CA GLY A 21 -18.75 1.59 -8.48
C GLY A 21 -17.76 2.52 -9.16
N TYR A 22 -17.55 3.70 -8.57
CA TYR A 22 -16.63 4.70 -9.12
C TYR A 22 -15.17 4.22 -9.16
N LEU A 23 -14.72 3.42 -8.18
CA LEU A 23 -13.40 2.79 -8.22
C LEU A 23 -13.23 1.85 -9.43
N ARG A 24 -14.28 1.10 -9.78
CA ARG A 24 -14.30 0.23 -10.98
C ARG A 24 -14.30 1.03 -12.28
N ASP A 25 -14.92 2.21 -12.28
CA ASP A 25 -14.98 3.10 -13.43
C ASP A 25 -13.70 3.94 -13.63
N GLY A 26 -12.70 3.79 -12.75
CA GLY A 26 -11.42 4.48 -12.86
C GLY A 26 -11.30 5.77 -12.06
N TYR A 27 -12.15 6.00 -11.08
CA TYR A 27 -11.99 7.08 -10.12
C TYR A 27 -11.16 6.64 -8.92
N ASP A 28 -10.36 7.54 -8.39
CA ASP A 28 -9.70 7.39 -7.09
C ASP A 28 -10.56 8.03 -6.00
N GLN A 29 -10.67 7.41 -4.83
CA GLN A 29 -11.21 8.10 -3.65
C GLN A 29 -10.15 9.07 -3.12
N ILE A 30 -10.55 10.32 -2.87
CA ILE A 30 -9.66 11.38 -2.39
C ILE A 30 -10.15 11.96 -1.05
N ASP A 31 -9.21 12.45 -0.24
CA ASP A 31 -9.50 13.21 0.98
C ASP A 31 -9.88 14.67 0.68
N GLU A 32 -10.05 15.51 1.71
CA GLU A 32 -10.39 16.93 1.61
C GLU A 32 -9.30 17.82 0.97
N THR A 33 -8.06 17.38 1.01
CA THR A 33 -6.90 18.07 0.44
C THR A 33 -6.57 17.61 -0.98
N GLY A 34 -7.19 16.52 -1.43
CA GLY A 34 -7.00 15.92 -2.76
C GLY A 34 -6.02 14.76 -2.79
N ASN A 35 -5.55 14.26 -1.65
CA ASN A 35 -4.72 13.05 -1.61
C ASN A 35 -5.56 11.80 -1.86
N ILE A 36 -4.98 10.81 -2.51
CA ILE A 36 -5.66 9.54 -2.82
C ILE A 36 -5.72 8.67 -1.57
N LEU A 37 -6.93 8.39 -1.10
CA LEU A 37 -7.22 7.44 -0.02
C LEU A 37 -7.34 6.01 -0.55
N LYS A 38 -8.03 5.82 -1.68
CA LYS A 38 -8.16 4.52 -2.36
C LYS A 38 -7.97 4.69 -3.85
N ARG A 39 -7.11 3.87 -4.44
CA ARG A 39 -6.87 3.87 -5.88
C ARG A 39 -8.01 3.18 -6.63
N ALA A 40 -8.25 3.63 -7.86
CA ALA A 40 -9.12 2.96 -8.81
C ALA A 40 -8.75 1.47 -8.94
N THR A 41 -9.76 0.62 -9.01
CA THR A 41 -9.62 -0.83 -9.19
C THR A 41 -9.81 -1.27 -10.64
N GLY A 42 -10.38 -0.41 -11.48
CA GLY A 42 -10.63 -0.67 -12.89
C GLY A 42 -10.72 0.62 -13.70
N GLY A 43 -11.23 0.54 -14.93
CA GLY A 43 -11.55 1.71 -15.76
C GLY A 43 -10.35 2.58 -16.19
N ARG A 44 -9.13 2.06 -15.98
CA ARG A 44 -7.85 2.61 -16.43
C ARG A 44 -7.05 1.51 -17.12
N THR A 45 -6.36 1.86 -18.18
CA THR A 45 -5.40 0.98 -18.84
C THR A 45 -4.01 1.27 -18.29
N VAL A 46 -3.30 0.25 -17.85
CA VAL A 46 -1.91 0.34 -17.39
C VAL A 46 -1.03 -0.36 -18.42
N PRO A 47 0.05 0.27 -18.91
CA PRO A 47 1.01 -0.40 -19.78
C PRO A 47 1.64 -1.61 -19.06
N VAL A 48 1.80 -2.73 -19.78
CA VAL A 48 2.42 -3.95 -19.24
C VAL A 48 3.81 -3.67 -18.65
N SER A 49 4.57 -2.78 -19.28
CA SER A 49 5.89 -2.37 -18.78
C SER A 49 5.84 -1.69 -17.41
N GLU A 50 4.81 -0.89 -17.13
CA GLU A 50 4.65 -0.24 -15.82
C GLU A 50 4.16 -1.24 -14.77
N HIS A 51 3.28 -2.16 -15.16
CA HIS A 51 2.85 -3.25 -14.31
C HIS A 51 4.03 -4.13 -13.88
N ASN A 52 4.87 -4.55 -14.82
CA ASN A 52 6.05 -5.38 -14.53
C ASN A 52 7.03 -4.65 -13.60
N LYS A 53 7.30 -3.35 -13.83
CA LYS A 53 8.13 -2.55 -12.91
C LYS A 53 7.57 -2.48 -11.49
N ALA A 54 6.24 -2.50 -11.34
CA ALA A 54 5.62 -2.54 -10.03
C ALA A 54 5.79 -3.92 -9.37
N LEU A 55 5.67 -5.01 -10.13
CA LEU A 55 5.94 -6.37 -9.67
C LEU A 55 7.40 -6.54 -9.22
N ASP A 56 8.36 -6.10 -10.03
CA ASP A 56 9.80 -6.18 -9.71
C ASP A 56 10.11 -5.46 -8.38
N LYS A 57 9.49 -4.29 -8.15
CA LYS A 57 9.64 -3.54 -6.90
C LYS A 57 9.00 -4.24 -5.72
N ILE A 58 7.86 -4.90 -5.92
CA ILE A 58 7.21 -5.68 -4.85
C ILE A 58 8.12 -6.84 -4.46
N GLU A 59 8.67 -7.57 -5.43
CA GLU A 59 9.60 -8.67 -5.16
C GLU A 59 10.84 -8.19 -4.39
N ALA A 60 11.48 -7.10 -4.84
CA ALA A 60 12.63 -6.53 -4.15
C ALA A 60 12.31 -6.11 -2.70
N LEU A 61 11.17 -5.44 -2.47
CA LEU A 61 10.74 -5.04 -1.13
C LEU A 61 10.41 -6.25 -0.24
N GLU A 62 9.82 -7.30 -0.80
CA GLU A 62 9.58 -8.54 -0.06
C GLU A 62 10.87 -9.25 0.33
N GLU A 63 11.89 -9.25 -0.53
CA GLU A 63 13.22 -9.78 -0.19
C GLU A 63 13.89 -8.95 0.91
N GLU A 64 13.87 -7.62 0.81
CA GLU A 64 14.38 -6.72 1.84
C GLU A 64 13.67 -6.93 3.18
N LEU A 65 12.34 -7.06 3.17
CA LEU A 65 11.57 -7.35 4.38
C LEU A 65 11.94 -8.71 4.99
N LYS A 66 12.10 -9.76 4.19
CA LYS A 66 12.55 -11.07 4.67
C LYS A 66 13.96 -11.00 5.26
N ALA A 67 14.86 -10.27 4.63
CA ALA A 67 16.22 -10.07 5.12
C ALA A 67 16.21 -9.30 6.46
N ALA A 68 15.44 -8.21 6.53
CA ALA A 68 15.28 -7.41 7.74
C ALA A 68 14.65 -8.22 8.88
N GLN A 69 13.62 -9.03 8.61
CA GLN A 69 13.00 -9.92 9.59
C GLN A 69 14.01 -10.95 10.13
N LYS A 70 14.77 -11.60 9.24
CA LYS A 70 15.82 -12.56 9.67
C LYS A 70 16.91 -11.88 10.52
N ALA A 71 17.31 -10.66 10.16
CA ALA A 71 18.28 -9.90 10.94
C ALA A 71 17.72 -9.51 12.31
N LEU A 72 16.45 -9.10 12.37
CA LEU A 72 15.76 -8.75 13.60
C LEU A 72 15.59 -9.97 14.51
N GLU A 73 15.24 -11.14 13.96
CA GLU A 73 15.17 -12.39 14.72
C GLU A 73 16.54 -12.82 15.27
N LYS A 74 17.61 -12.70 14.47
CA LYS A 74 18.98 -12.99 14.95
C LYS A 74 19.39 -12.03 16.06
N ALA A 75 19.20 -10.73 15.87
CA ALA A 75 19.49 -9.73 16.88
C ALA A 75 18.68 -9.94 18.18
N GLN A 76 17.40 -10.32 18.06
CA GLN A 76 16.57 -10.67 19.22
C GLN A 76 17.07 -11.92 19.94
N LYS A 77 17.50 -12.95 19.22
CA LYS A 77 18.09 -14.16 19.81
C LYS A 77 19.39 -13.83 20.55
N GLU A 78 20.26 -13.02 19.97
CA GLU A 78 21.53 -12.57 20.58
C GLU A 78 21.30 -11.67 21.80
N LEU A 79 20.28 -10.82 21.78
CA LEU A 79 19.87 -10.01 22.94
C LEU A 79 19.29 -10.85 24.08
N LYS A 80 18.57 -11.94 23.77
CA LYS A 80 18.10 -12.91 24.78
C LYS A 80 19.27 -13.66 25.40
N THR A 81 20.21 -14.15 24.59
CA THR A 81 21.40 -14.86 25.11
C THR A 81 22.27 -13.96 25.98
N LYS A 82 22.46 -12.69 25.61
CA LYS A 82 23.22 -11.73 26.44
C LYS A 82 22.51 -11.27 27.71
N LYS A 83 21.17 -11.33 27.77
CA LYS A 83 20.41 -11.03 29.00
C LYS A 83 20.49 -12.16 30.02
N ASP A 84 20.55 -13.41 29.58
CA ASP A 84 20.77 -14.55 30.48
C ASP A 84 22.21 -14.56 31.04
N SER A 85 23.23 -14.18 30.27
CA SER A 85 24.63 -14.15 30.73
C SER A 85 25.02 -12.96 31.64
N LYS A 86 24.10 -12.02 31.93
CA LYS A 86 24.38 -10.86 32.82
C LYS A 86 23.69 -10.97 34.18
N LYS A 87 23.09 -12.13 34.50
CA LYS A 87 22.38 -12.37 35.76
C LYS A 87 23.04 -13.44 36.66
N GLU A 88 24.20 -13.96 36.29
CA GLU A 88 25.07 -14.78 37.15
C GLU A 88 26.23 -13.95 37.73
#